data_AF-A0A3A9ENJ6-F1
#
_entry.id   AF-A0A3A9ENJ6-F1
#
_cell.length_a   1.000
_cell.length_b   1.000
_cell.length_c   1.000
_cell.angle_alpha   90.00
_cell.angle_beta   90.00
_cell.angle_gamma   90.00
#
_symmetry.space_group_name_H-M   'P 1'
#
loop_
_entity.id
_entity.type
_entity.pdbx_description
1 polymer ?
#
loop_
_entity_poly.entity_id
_entity_poly.type
_entity_poly.pdbx_seq_one_letter_code
_entity_poly.pdbx_strand_id
1 'polypeptide(L)'
;MYPTRVIAKLFGVGERHIQQLTKDGVLPATETSNGRQYDLVPTIQAYIRYLRDAAHGKTGSEREQELKQQKLEADLALKGTQNELHRLKLDIAAGKYIPVEEATLDYARFFVAFKKFALSLPGRLISRIGGAVEPTEARRIEKEMQGGVTQLLRAFVVAGVDESQIKGTGAK
;
A
#
# COMPACT_ATOMS: atom_id res chain seq x y z
N MET A 1 -43.79 51.01 -6.01
CA MET A 1 -43.83 49.77 -6.82
C MET A 1 -43.11 50.02 -8.14
N TYR A 2 -42.31 49.04 -8.60
CA TYR A 2 -41.35 49.22 -9.70
C TYR A 2 -41.64 48.27 -10.87
N PRO A 3 -41.43 48.70 -12.13
CA PRO A 3 -41.64 47.86 -13.30
C PRO A 3 -40.51 46.83 -13.49
N THR A 4 -40.79 45.74 -14.22
CA THR A 4 -39.85 44.64 -14.52
C THR A 4 -38.47 45.10 -14.97
N ARG A 5 -38.39 46.14 -15.82
CA ARG A 5 -37.14 46.69 -16.36
C ARG A 5 -36.21 47.25 -15.27
N VAL A 6 -36.77 47.84 -14.22
CA VAL A 6 -36.00 48.40 -13.10
C VAL A 6 -35.44 47.26 -12.24
N ILE A 7 -36.23 46.23 -11.97
CA ILE A 7 -35.80 45.05 -11.21
C ILE A 7 -34.74 44.25 -11.99
N ALA A 8 -34.92 44.08 -13.29
CA ALA A 8 -33.95 43.43 -14.18
C ALA A 8 -32.58 44.14 -14.12
N LYS A 9 -32.58 45.47 -14.22
CA LYS A 9 -31.36 46.28 -14.09
C LYS A 9 -30.74 46.19 -12.69
N LEU A 10 -31.56 46.16 -11.63
CA LEU A 10 -31.10 46.07 -10.25
C LEU A 10 -30.43 44.73 -9.95
N PHE A 11 -30.99 43.63 -10.45
CA PHE A 11 -30.45 42.28 -10.24
C PHE A 11 -29.37 41.89 -11.26
N GLY A 12 -29.12 42.73 -12.27
CA GLY A 12 -28.14 42.45 -13.32
C GLY A 12 -28.54 41.28 -14.23
N VAL A 13 -29.83 40.99 -14.36
CA VAL A 13 -30.37 39.88 -15.16
C VAL A 13 -31.32 40.38 -16.23
N GLY A 14 -31.54 39.59 -17.29
CA GLY A 14 -32.47 39.96 -18.36
C GLY A 14 -33.93 40.01 -17.89
N GLU A 15 -34.75 40.86 -18.52
CA GLU A 15 -36.19 40.97 -18.22
C GLU A 15 -36.94 39.63 -18.36
N ARG A 16 -36.51 38.80 -19.32
CA ARG A 16 -37.04 37.43 -19.51
C ARG A 16 -36.83 36.55 -18.28
N HIS A 17 -35.68 36.67 -17.61
CA HIS A 17 -35.36 35.89 -16.42
C HIS A 17 -36.24 36.31 -15.24
N ILE A 18 -36.44 37.62 -15.04
CA ILE A 18 -37.37 38.13 -14.02
C ILE A 18 -38.78 37.62 -14.28
N GLN A 19 -39.27 37.71 -15.52
CA GLN A 19 -40.61 37.23 -15.88
C GLN A 19 -40.79 35.73 -15.63
N GLN A 20 -39.75 34.93 -15.87
CA GLN A 20 -39.75 33.50 -15.59
C GLN A 20 -39.79 33.23 -14.09
N LEU A 21 -38.93 33.86 -13.30
CA LEU A 21 -38.95 33.75 -11.83
C LEU A 21 -40.28 34.21 -11.22
N THR A 22 -40.94 35.18 -11.83
CA THR A 22 -42.30 35.59 -11.42
C THR A 22 -43.36 34.56 -11.79
N LYS A 23 -43.27 33.92 -12.97
CA LYS A 23 -44.18 32.83 -13.36
C LYS A 23 -44.00 31.60 -12.49
N ASP A 24 -42.76 31.33 -12.09
CA ASP A 24 -42.38 30.22 -11.22
C ASP A 24 -42.72 30.51 -9.74
N GLY A 25 -43.33 31.66 -9.44
CA GLY A 25 -43.79 32.04 -8.09
C GLY A 25 -42.67 32.48 -7.14
N VAL A 26 -41.44 32.63 -7.63
CA VAL A 26 -40.26 32.99 -6.84
C VAL A 26 -40.26 34.48 -6.51
N LEU A 27 -40.61 35.34 -7.47
CA LEU A 27 -40.67 36.80 -7.25
C LEU A 27 -42.11 37.27 -7.04
N PRO A 28 -42.44 37.92 -5.92
CA PRO A 28 -43.78 38.43 -5.67
C PRO A 28 -44.07 39.62 -6.59
N ALA A 29 -45.04 39.46 -7.48
CA ALA A 29 -45.52 40.51 -8.37
C ALA A 29 -46.98 40.86 -8.05
N THR A 30 -47.31 42.14 -8.16
CA THR A 30 -48.68 42.64 -8.08
C THR A 30 -49.13 43.07 -9.47
N GLU A 31 -50.31 42.63 -9.90
CA GLU A 31 -50.92 43.09 -11.14
C GLU A 31 -51.62 44.43 -10.88
N THR A 32 -51.20 45.46 -11.62
CA THR A 32 -51.80 46.79 -11.58
C THR A 32 -52.24 47.19 -12.99
N SER A 33 -52.99 48.29 -13.10
CA SER A 33 -53.41 48.88 -14.38
C SER A 33 -52.25 49.23 -15.34
N ASN A 34 -51.02 49.32 -14.82
CA ASN A 34 -49.79 49.55 -15.59
C ASN A 34 -48.94 48.27 -15.79
N GLY A 35 -49.54 47.09 -15.62
CA GLY A 35 -48.87 45.79 -15.75
C GLY A 35 -48.29 45.27 -14.43
N ARG A 36 -47.38 44.30 -14.53
CA ARG A 36 -46.73 43.66 -13.37
C ARG A 36 -45.78 44.63 -12.69
N GLN A 37 -46.03 44.88 -11.42
CA GLN A 37 -45.20 45.71 -10.58
C GLN A 37 -44.65 44.92 -9.39
N TYR A 38 -43.45 45.30 -8.96
CA TYR A 38 -42.71 44.64 -7.89
C TYR A 38 -42.47 45.59 -6.74
N ASP A 39 -42.57 45.08 -5.52
CA ASP A 39 -42.08 45.77 -4.35
C ASP A 39 -40.61 45.38 -4.09
N LEU A 40 -39.74 46.38 -3.92
CA LEU A 40 -38.29 46.20 -3.88
C LEU A 40 -37.85 45.25 -2.76
N VAL A 41 -38.29 45.53 -1.53
CA VAL A 41 -37.85 44.82 -0.32
C VAL A 41 -38.19 43.33 -0.38
N PRO A 42 -39.45 42.91 -0.60
CA PRO A 42 -39.79 41.49 -0.68
C PRO A 42 -39.18 40.80 -1.91
N THR A 43 -39.04 41.51 -3.04
CA THR A 43 -38.44 40.96 -4.27
C THR A 43 -36.94 40.67 -4.08
N ILE A 44 -36.20 41.56 -3.41
CA ILE A 44 -34.78 41.35 -3.07
C ILE A 44 -34.63 40.16 -2.13
N GLN A 45 -35.43 40.08 -1.07
CA GLN A 45 -35.36 38.99 -0.10
C GLN A 45 -35.67 37.63 -0.74
N ALA A 46 -36.68 37.58 -1.61
CA ALA A 46 -37.03 36.37 -2.34
C ALA A 46 -35.93 35.94 -3.32
N TYR A 47 -35.32 36.89 -4.03
CA TYR A 47 -34.21 36.61 -4.95
C TYR A 47 -32.95 36.11 -4.23
N ILE A 48 -32.60 36.71 -3.09
CA ILE A 48 -31.47 36.25 -2.26
C ILE A 48 -31.70 34.82 -1.75
N ARG A 49 -32.93 34.49 -1.35
CA ARG A 49 -33.30 33.13 -0.91
C ARG A 49 -33.14 32.13 -2.04
N TYR A 50 -33.65 32.46 -3.22
CA TYR A 50 -33.49 31.64 -4.42
C TYR A 50 -32.01 31.37 -4.77
N LEU A 51 -31.16 32.40 -4.71
CA LEU A 51 -29.72 32.23 -4.96
C LEU A 51 -29.04 31.34 -3.92
N ARG A 52 -29.43 31.45 -2.65
CA ARG A 52 -28.91 30.61 -1.57
C ARG A 52 -29.30 29.15 -1.77
N ASP A 53 -30.56 28.88 -2.11
CA ASP A 53 -31.07 27.53 -2.35
C ASP A 53 -30.42 26.90 -3.60
N ALA A 54 -30.25 27.70 -4.66
CA ALA A 54 -29.56 27.28 -5.88
C ALA A 54 -28.07 26.96 -5.65
N ALA A 55 -27.42 27.64 -4.71
CA ALA A 55 -26.03 27.37 -4.34
C ALA A 55 -25.91 26.10 -3.48
N HIS A 56 -26.79 25.90 -2.49
CA HIS A 56 -26.76 24.70 -1.63
C HIS A 56 -27.06 23.40 -2.39
N GLY A 57 -27.93 23.45 -3.41
CA GLY A 57 -28.20 22.29 -4.28
C GLY A 57 -26.97 21.81 -5.05
N LYS A 58 -26.03 22.72 -5.38
CA LYS A 58 -24.77 22.36 -6.06
C LYS A 58 -23.75 21.75 -5.10
N THR A 59 -23.65 22.27 -3.88
CA THR A 59 -22.71 21.76 -2.87
C THR A 59 -23.03 20.32 -2.45
N GLY A 60 -24.30 19.92 -2.44
CA GLY A 60 -24.70 18.53 -2.20
C GLY A 60 -24.22 17.58 -3.31
N SER A 61 -24.37 17.99 -4.57
CA SER A 61 -23.92 17.23 -5.75
C SER A 61 -22.40 17.08 -5.80
N GLU A 62 -21.65 18.14 -5.52
CA GLU A 62 -20.18 18.12 -5.52
C GLU A 62 -19.65 17.20 -4.42
N ARG A 63 -20.17 17.31 -3.20
CA ARG A 63 -19.78 16.45 -2.08
C ARG A 63 -20.13 14.98 -2.31
N GLU A 64 -21.26 14.70 -2.96
CA GLU A 64 -21.64 13.33 -3.33
C GLU A 64 -20.71 12.75 -4.40
N GLN A 65 -20.29 13.56 -5.38
CA GLN A 65 -19.31 13.16 -6.39
C GLN A 65 -17.94 12.89 -5.78
N GLU A 66 -17.46 13.75 -4.88
CA GLU A 66 -16.20 13.55 -4.15
C GLU A 66 -16.23 12.24 -3.33
N LEU A 67 -17.32 11.98 -2.61
CA LEU A 67 -17.48 10.74 -1.84
C LEU A 67 -17.49 9.49 -2.73
N LYS A 68 -18.12 9.56 -3.92
CA LYS A 68 -18.09 8.47 -4.91
C LYS A 68 -16.68 8.24 -5.44
N GLN A 69 -15.94 9.31 -5.71
CA GLN A 69 -14.57 9.22 -6.21
C GLN A 69 -13.63 8.62 -5.16
N GLN A 70 -13.70 9.06 -3.89
CA GLN A 70 -12.93 8.46 -2.80
C GLN A 70 -13.24 6.98 -2.61
N LYS A 71 -14.52 6.58 -2.71
CA LYS A 71 -14.90 5.16 -2.65
C LYS A 71 -14.31 4.36 -3.80
N LEU A 72 -14.35 4.89 -5.02
CA LEU A 72 -13.78 4.23 -6.19
C LEU A 72 -12.26 4.05 -6.05
N GLU A 73 -11.54 5.07 -5.58
CA GLU A 73 -10.10 4.98 -5.33
C GLU A 73 -9.77 3.93 -4.27
N ALA A 74 -10.53 3.88 -3.17
CA ALA A 74 -10.38 2.87 -2.15
C ALA A 74 -10.63 1.44 -2.69
N ASP A 75 -11.67 1.27 -3.52
CA ASP A 75 -11.98 -0.03 -4.14
C ASP A 75 -10.89 -0.47 -5.13
N LEU A 76 -10.32 0.47 -5.90
CA LEU A 76 -9.19 0.17 -6.80
C LEU A 76 -7.94 -0.23 -6.01
N ALA A 77 -7.62 0.48 -4.93
CA ALA A 77 -6.49 0.15 -4.07
C ALA A 77 -6.66 -1.24 -3.43
N LEU A 78 -7.86 -1.54 -2.91
CA LEU A 78 -8.17 -2.86 -2.34
C LEU A 78 -8.02 -3.97 -3.39
N LYS A 79 -8.53 -3.77 -4.61
CA LYS A 79 -8.37 -4.73 -5.72
C LYS A 79 -6.91 -4.90 -6.13
N GLY A 80 -6.12 -3.82 -6.11
CA GLY A 80 -4.67 -3.87 -6.33
C GLY A 80 -3.97 -4.79 -5.32
N THR A 81 -4.18 -4.53 -4.03
CA THR A 81 -3.62 -5.35 -2.95
C THR A 81 -4.08 -6.82 -3.02
N GLN A 82 -5.35 -7.06 -3.37
CA GLN A 82 -5.86 -8.42 -3.56
C GLN A 82 -5.16 -9.12 -4.73
N ASN A 83 -4.99 -8.45 -5.87
CA ASN A 83 -4.28 -9.01 -7.02
C ASN A 83 -2.82 -9.36 -6.69
N GLU A 84 -2.12 -8.49 -5.96
CA GLU A 84 -0.74 -8.77 -5.51
C GLU A 84 -0.68 -9.98 -4.58
N LEU A 85 -1.61 -10.08 -3.63
CA LEU A 85 -1.71 -11.21 -2.72
C LEU A 85 -2.02 -12.50 -3.46
N HIS A 86 -2.90 -12.47 -4.47
CA HIS A 86 -3.15 -13.61 -5.34
C HIS A 86 -1.89 -14.00 -6.13
N ARG A 87 -1.14 -13.03 -6.66
CA ARG A 87 0.11 -13.29 -7.35
C ARG A 87 1.14 -13.96 -6.44
N LEU A 88 1.31 -13.45 -5.22
CA LEU A 88 2.23 -14.02 -4.23
C LEU A 88 1.83 -15.46 -3.88
N LYS A 89 0.53 -15.73 -3.68
CA LYS A 89 0.03 -17.09 -3.44
C LYS A 89 0.31 -18.03 -4.62
N LEU A 90 0.11 -17.55 -5.85
CA LEU A 90 0.43 -18.32 -7.06
C LEU A 90 1.94 -18.62 -7.15
N ASP A 91 2.79 -17.65 -6.85
CA ASP A 91 4.24 -17.83 -6.87
C ASP A 91 4.72 -18.81 -5.78
N ILE A 92 4.10 -18.79 -4.60
CA ILE A 92 4.34 -19.78 -3.53
C ILE A 92 3.92 -21.18 -4.01
N ALA A 93 2.71 -21.31 -4.58
CA ALA A 93 2.22 -22.60 -5.09
C ALA A 93 3.05 -23.13 -6.27
N ALA A 94 3.63 -22.24 -7.07
CA ALA A 94 4.55 -22.58 -8.15
C ALA A 94 5.94 -23.00 -7.65
N GLY A 95 6.21 -22.96 -6.34
CA GLY A 95 7.47 -23.39 -5.74
C GLY A 95 8.62 -22.39 -5.89
N LYS A 96 8.33 -21.11 -6.19
CA LYS A 96 9.37 -20.05 -6.24
C LYS A 96 9.87 -19.65 -4.85
N TYR A 97 9.09 -19.97 -3.82
CA TYR A 97 9.39 -19.65 -2.43
C TYR A 97 9.35 -20.93 -1.59
N ILE A 98 10.30 -21.03 -0.66
CA ILE A 98 10.33 -22.07 0.37
C ILE A 98 10.11 -21.43 1.74
N PRO A 99 9.43 -22.11 2.68
CA PRO A 99 9.34 -21.66 4.07
C PRO A 99 10.72 -21.47 4.69
N VAL A 100 10.87 -20.44 5.53
CA VAL A 100 12.14 -20.15 6.21
C VAL A 100 12.51 -21.28 7.16
N GLU A 101 11.52 -21.89 7.82
CA GLU A 101 11.72 -23.02 8.74
C GLU A 101 12.26 -24.24 7.99
N GLU A 102 11.72 -24.53 6.81
CA GLU A 102 12.17 -25.63 5.96
C GLU A 102 13.59 -25.39 5.45
N ALA A 103 13.86 -24.19 4.95
CA ALA A 103 15.21 -23.78 4.53
C ALA A 103 16.21 -23.92 5.69
N THR A 104 15.86 -23.44 6.89
CA THR A 104 16.72 -23.52 8.08
C THR A 104 17.03 -24.95 8.47
N LEU A 105 16.01 -25.82 8.43
CA LEU A 105 16.15 -27.22 8.78
C LEU A 105 17.02 -27.97 7.76
N ASP A 106 16.85 -27.69 6.47
CA ASP A 106 17.67 -28.27 5.41
C ASP A 106 19.13 -27.78 5.48
N TYR A 107 19.36 -26.50 5.76
CA TYR A 107 20.70 -25.99 6.03
C TYR A 107 21.33 -26.67 7.25
N ALA A 108 20.59 -26.85 8.34
CA ALA A 108 21.10 -27.55 9.52
C ALA A 108 21.51 -28.99 9.19
N ARG A 109 20.67 -29.73 8.43
CA ARG A 109 20.99 -31.08 7.95
C ARG A 109 22.22 -31.08 7.06
N PHE A 110 22.31 -30.14 6.12
CA PHE A 110 23.45 -29.99 5.23
C PHE A 110 24.74 -29.77 6.01
N PHE A 111 24.77 -28.86 6.99
CA PHE A 111 25.97 -28.59 7.78
C PHE A 111 26.39 -29.77 8.64
N VAL A 112 25.45 -30.54 9.18
CA VAL A 112 25.77 -31.78 9.91
C VAL A 112 26.40 -32.82 8.97
N ALA A 113 25.82 -33.01 7.77
CA ALA A 113 26.36 -33.93 6.76
C ALA A 113 27.74 -33.48 6.28
N PHE A 114 27.91 -32.18 5.99
CA PHE A 114 29.17 -31.58 5.58
C PHE A 114 30.25 -31.73 6.65
N LYS A 115 29.93 -31.47 7.93
CA LYS A 115 30.86 -31.66 9.05
C LYS A 115 31.34 -33.11 9.13
N LYS A 116 30.42 -34.08 9.04
CA LYS A 116 30.78 -35.52 9.03
C LYS A 116 31.67 -35.85 7.83
N PHE A 117 31.32 -35.35 6.65
CA PHE A 117 32.10 -35.53 5.44
C PHE A 117 33.53 -34.99 5.60
N ALA A 118 33.68 -33.74 6.05
CA ALA A 118 34.97 -33.09 6.27
C ALA A 118 35.84 -33.84 7.29
N LEU A 119 35.26 -34.22 8.44
CA LEU A 119 35.98 -34.95 9.49
C LEU A 119 36.40 -36.37 9.07
N SER A 120 35.74 -36.95 8.07
CA SER A 120 36.12 -38.27 7.52
C SER A 120 37.25 -38.21 6.49
N LEU A 121 37.59 -37.04 5.95
CA LEU A 121 38.62 -36.91 4.91
C LEU A 121 40.01 -37.33 5.40
N PRO A 122 40.51 -36.89 6.58
CA PRO A 122 41.83 -37.29 7.08
C PRO A 122 42.02 -38.81 7.12
N GLY A 123 41.11 -39.55 7.77
CA GLY A 123 41.22 -41.01 7.87
C GLY A 123 41.12 -41.71 6.51
N ARG A 124 40.27 -41.22 5.60
CA ARG A 124 40.19 -41.75 4.22
C ARG A 124 41.48 -41.52 3.43
N LEU A 125 42.13 -40.38 3.60
CA LEU A 125 43.39 -40.06 2.92
C LEU A 125 44.55 -40.90 3.47
N ILE A 126 44.64 -41.05 4.79
CA ILE A 126 45.62 -41.92 5.45
C ILE A 126 45.47 -43.37 5.02
N SER A 127 44.23 -43.88 4.94
CA SER A 127 43.97 -45.23 4.44
C SER A 127 44.45 -45.46 3.00
N ARG A 128 44.52 -44.41 2.17
CA ARG A 128 45.02 -44.51 0.79
C ARG A 128 46.55 -44.48 0.70
N ILE A 129 47.23 -43.84 1.65
CA ILE A 129 48.70 -43.71 1.66
C ILE A 129 49.38 -44.64 2.67
N GLY A 130 48.63 -45.47 3.39
CA GLY A 130 49.13 -46.30 4.50
C GLY A 130 50.20 -47.32 4.13
N GLY A 131 50.40 -47.62 2.84
CA GLY A 131 51.51 -48.45 2.36
C GLY A 131 52.80 -47.68 2.06
N ALA A 132 52.76 -46.35 2.05
CA ALA A 132 53.88 -45.46 1.72
C ALA A 132 54.47 -44.73 2.94
N VAL A 133 53.83 -44.85 4.10
CA VAL A 133 54.19 -44.12 5.32
C VAL A 133 54.13 -45.05 6.52
N GLU A 134 55.14 -44.96 7.39
CA GLU A 134 55.20 -45.73 8.65
C GLU A 134 53.96 -45.48 9.52
N PRO A 135 53.45 -46.49 10.26
CA PRO A 135 52.21 -46.37 11.02
C PRO A 135 52.18 -45.23 12.05
N THR A 136 53.33 -44.91 12.63
CA THR A 136 53.49 -43.81 13.59
C THR A 136 53.35 -42.44 12.92
N GLU A 137 54.01 -42.26 11.78
CA GLU A 137 53.95 -41.03 10.98
C GLU A 137 52.56 -40.84 10.34
N ALA A 138 51.95 -41.91 9.84
CA ALA A 138 50.59 -41.88 9.31
C ALA A 138 49.58 -41.38 10.36
N ARG A 139 49.70 -41.85 11.60
CA ARG A 139 48.84 -41.42 12.72
C ARG A 139 49.09 -39.98 13.15
N ARG A 140 50.35 -39.50 13.06
CA ARG A 140 50.70 -38.10 13.33
C ARG A 140 50.05 -37.17 12.30
N ILE A 141 50.19 -37.49 11.02
CA ILE A 141 49.60 -36.73 9.90
C ILE A 141 48.08 -36.73 10.00
N GLU A 142 47.44 -37.86 10.32
CA GLU A 142 45.99 -37.94 10.50
C GLU A 142 45.49 -36.92 11.54
N LYS A 143 46.15 -36.89 12.70
CA LYS A 143 45.79 -36.03 13.81
C LYS A 143 45.96 -34.55 13.47
N GLU A 144 47.04 -34.21 12.77
CA GLU A 144 47.32 -32.84 12.33
C GLU A 144 46.26 -32.37 11.31
N MET A 145 45.97 -33.20 10.31
CA MET A 145 44.93 -32.91 9.31
C MET A 145 43.55 -32.78 9.95
N GLN A 146 43.22 -33.64 10.91
CA GLN A 146 41.95 -33.57 11.63
C GLN A 146 41.84 -32.31 12.49
N GLY A 147 42.94 -31.87 13.10
CA GLY A 147 43.05 -30.58 13.78
C GLY A 147 42.81 -29.41 12.84
N GLY A 148 43.48 -29.39 11.69
CA GLY A 148 43.33 -28.35 10.65
C GLY A 148 41.90 -28.26 10.10
N VAL A 149 41.29 -29.39 9.75
CA VAL A 149 39.89 -29.45 9.32
C VAL A 149 38.96 -28.90 10.41
N THR A 150 39.19 -29.25 11.67
CA THR A 150 38.37 -28.75 12.78
C THR A 150 38.51 -27.23 12.96
N GLN A 151 39.72 -26.69 12.82
CA GLN A 151 39.97 -25.24 12.89
C GLN A 151 39.30 -24.50 11.75
N LEU A 152 39.39 -25.00 10.52
CA LEU A 152 38.73 -24.42 9.34
C LEU A 152 37.21 -24.42 9.50
N LEU A 153 36.63 -25.54 9.97
CA LEU A 153 35.19 -25.61 10.24
C LEU A 153 34.74 -24.60 11.30
N ARG A 154 35.55 -24.37 12.35
CA ARG A 154 35.26 -23.35 13.37
C ARG A 154 35.32 -21.94 12.79
N ALA A 155 36.37 -21.61 12.05
CA ALA A 155 36.52 -20.30 11.42
C ALA A 155 35.36 -19.99 10.45
N PHE A 156 34.91 -20.99 9.69
CA PHE A 156 33.77 -20.85 8.79
C PHE A 156 32.46 -20.52 9.52
N VAL A 157 32.20 -21.15 10.67
CA VAL A 157 31.01 -20.84 11.50
C VAL A 157 31.07 -19.42 12.07
N VAL A 158 32.24 -18.94 12.48
CA VAL A 158 32.40 -17.57 13.00
C VAL A 158 32.19 -16.52 11.90
N ALA A 159 32.68 -16.75 10.69
CA ALA A 159 32.47 -15.83 9.57
C ALA A 159 31.02 -15.84 9.03
N GLY A 160 30.30 -16.95 9.18
CA GLY A 160 28.91 -17.09 8.75
C GLY A 160 27.87 -16.51 9.71
N VAL A 161 28.27 -16.19 10.95
CA VAL A 161 27.41 -15.52 11.94
C VAL A 161 27.78 -14.03 11.95
N ASP A 162 27.08 -13.23 11.15
CA ASP A 162 27.15 -11.78 11.26
C ASP A 162 26.60 -11.38 12.64
N GLU A 163 27.46 -10.85 13.53
CA GLU A 163 27.10 -10.47 14.90
C GLU A 163 25.93 -9.47 14.97
N SER A 164 25.62 -8.79 13.86
CA SER A 164 24.46 -7.91 13.72
C SER A 164 23.11 -8.64 13.77
N GLN A 165 23.04 -9.95 13.43
CA GLN A 165 21.81 -10.74 13.40
C GLN A 165 21.39 -11.25 14.80
N ILE A 166 22.32 -11.34 15.76
CA ILE A 166 22.02 -11.84 17.12
C ILE A 166 21.33 -10.76 17.98
N LYS A 167 21.54 -9.48 17.70
CA LYS A 167 20.99 -8.36 18.50
C LYS A 167 19.54 -7.98 18.16
N GLY A 168 18.95 -8.53 17.10
CA GLY A 168 17.60 -8.15 16.63
C GLY A 168 16.42 -8.84 17.32
N THR A 169 16.63 -9.95 18.01
CA THR A 169 15.52 -10.80 18.52
C THR A 169 15.22 -10.62 20.01
N GLY A 170 15.90 -9.67 20.67
CA GLY A 170 15.81 -9.45 22.13
C GLY A 170 14.99 -8.24 22.58
N ALA A 171 14.17 -7.64 21.72
CA ALA A 171 13.33 -6.51 22.08
C ALA A 171 11.88 -6.71 21.64
N LYS A 172 11.16 -7.56 22.36
CA LYS A 172 9.72 -7.43 22.63
C LYS A 172 9.42 -7.99 24.01
#